data_AF-V7B082-F1
#
_entry.id   AF-V7B082-F1
#
_cell.length_a   1.000
_cell.length_b   1.000
_cell.length_c   1.000
_cell.angle_alpha   90.00
_cell.angle_beta   90.00
_cell.angle_gamma   90.00
#
_symmetry.space_group_name_H-M   'P 1'
#
loop_
_entity.id
_entity.type
_entity.pdbx_description
1 polymer ?
#
loop_
_entity_poly.entity_id
_entity_poly.type
_entity_poly.pdbx_seq_one_letter_code
_entity_poly.pdbx_strand_id
1 'polypeptide(L)'
;MMLLPGITHSIVVESNGSYIKSATFLSEKFEVGPGKIVVKTLLDIDFPKGHIGVKSFDVEVVDENGKSVPLYETYLHHWFAVKYIENITMSNYIKESHDLRNGIEFERNDGMCQGFLLPHYWGLGGESRGTSSNLPDPFAVELGNPTKLKDGFKEKWLFSIMVIDTRGAHDRKGCSECRCKLLNLPTNFYNVTMGINGQLLPRNYKGGLFCCQDNLQCKLRNDFHGPIRNLSLRYKIRWVDWDEHQVPLRFYILDSTDRVRSNGSTPIHDCQAEYTISRNHDNDFPHVKKANIPMTKGGYLIYGTAHMHTGVVNTTLYGQDGRVLCTSNPKYGTGKEAGNENGYLVGMSVCYPKPGSIKIKDGEILTLESIYENKFRTGAMGHFYIYLADQIPNKDLNI
;
A
#
# COMPACT_ATOMS: atom_id res chain seq x y z
N MET A 1 14.60 40.84 -11.52
CA MET A 1 13.19 40.46 -11.32
C MET A 1 13.20 39.00 -10.84
N MET A 2 13.19 38.82 -9.52
CA MET A 2 13.21 37.50 -8.88
C MET A 2 11.82 36.88 -9.00
N LEU A 3 11.72 35.71 -9.63
CA LEU A 3 10.52 34.88 -9.63
C LEU A 3 10.58 33.97 -8.40
N LEU A 4 9.68 34.21 -7.45
CA LEU A 4 9.40 33.32 -6.32
C LEU A 4 8.73 32.04 -6.85
N PRO A 5 9.12 30.83 -6.42
CA PRO A 5 8.29 29.65 -6.59
C PRO A 5 7.43 29.50 -5.33
N GLY A 6 6.14 29.82 -5.45
CA GLY A 6 5.19 29.68 -4.36
C GLY A 6 3.80 29.45 -4.92
N ILE A 7 3.55 28.22 -5.41
CA ILE A 7 2.19 27.78 -5.68
C ILE A 7 1.80 26.82 -4.57
N THR A 8 1.15 27.38 -3.56
CA THR A 8 0.40 26.69 -2.51
C THR A 8 -0.79 25.96 -3.15
N HIS A 9 -0.91 24.65 -2.96
CA HIS A 9 -2.10 23.92 -3.40
C HIS A 9 -2.78 23.15 -2.26
N SER A 10 -3.72 23.89 -1.65
CA SER A 10 -4.96 23.46 -1.00
C SER A 10 -4.83 22.88 0.42
N ILE A 11 -5.19 23.70 1.41
CA ILE A 11 -5.52 23.27 2.77
C ILE A 11 -7.00 23.63 3.01
N VAL A 12 -7.89 22.65 2.97
CA VAL A 12 -9.20 22.76 3.62
C VAL A 12 -9.06 22.06 4.97
N VAL A 13 -8.87 22.85 6.03
CA VAL A 13 -9.00 22.34 7.41
C VAL A 13 -10.48 22.35 7.77
N GLU A 14 -11.14 21.21 7.67
CA GLU A 14 -12.47 21.03 8.26
C GLU A 14 -12.29 20.79 9.77
N SER A 15 -12.53 21.81 10.58
CA SER A 15 -12.71 21.69 12.03
C SER A 15 -14.20 21.83 12.35
N ASN A 16 -14.92 20.71 12.37
CA ASN A 16 -16.36 20.67 12.69
C ASN A 16 -16.63 20.63 14.22
N GLY A 17 -15.81 21.28 15.04
CA GLY A 17 -15.92 21.20 16.51
C GLY A 17 -15.55 19.84 17.11
N SER A 18 -15.04 18.91 16.29
CA SER A 18 -14.41 17.66 16.70
C SER A 18 -12.90 17.91 16.91
N TYR A 19 -12.32 17.34 17.96
CA TYR A 19 -10.87 17.41 18.22
C TYR A 19 -10.03 16.72 17.12
N ILE A 20 -10.65 15.83 16.33
CA ILE A 20 -10.05 15.25 15.12
C ILE A 20 -10.01 16.31 14.01
N LYS A 21 -8.79 16.67 13.61
CA LYS A 21 -8.47 17.55 12.48
C LYS A 21 -8.44 16.76 11.18
N SER A 22 -8.63 17.44 10.06
CA SER A 22 -8.45 16.84 8.74
C SER A 22 -7.95 17.85 7.71
N ALA A 23 -7.25 17.36 6.69
CA ALA A 23 -6.81 18.14 5.54
C ALA A 23 -6.72 17.25 4.30
N THR A 24 -6.98 17.84 3.14
CA THR A 24 -6.83 17.20 1.83
C THR A 24 -5.71 17.87 1.08
N PHE A 25 -4.81 17.07 0.51
CA PHE A 25 -3.60 17.50 -0.18
C PHE A 25 -3.57 16.92 -1.60
N LEU A 26 -2.67 17.44 -2.43
CA LEU A 26 -2.38 16.94 -3.76
C LEU A 26 -0.89 16.64 -3.87
N SER A 27 -0.55 15.49 -4.47
CA SER A 27 0.83 15.19 -4.81
C SER A 27 1.31 16.05 -6.00
N GLU A 28 2.62 16.05 -6.22
CA GLU A 28 3.19 16.44 -7.50
C GLU A 28 2.48 15.72 -8.67
N LYS A 29 2.32 16.44 -9.78
CA LYS A 29 1.68 15.93 -10.98
C LYS A 29 2.60 14.95 -11.70
N PHE A 30 2.04 13.93 -12.31
CA PHE A 30 2.74 13.00 -13.18
C PHE A 30 1.99 12.83 -14.51
N GLU A 31 2.77 12.77 -15.59
CA GLU A 31 2.24 12.59 -16.94
C GLU A 31 2.05 11.11 -17.24
N VAL A 32 0.88 10.73 -17.77
CA VAL A 32 0.62 9.36 -18.22
C VAL A 32 -0.16 9.35 -19.53
N GLY A 33 0.37 8.63 -20.51
CA GLY A 33 -0.26 8.41 -21.81
C GLY A 33 -0.79 6.99 -21.98
N PRO A 34 -1.56 6.71 -23.05
CA PRO A 34 -2.15 5.40 -23.28
C PRO A 34 -1.17 4.24 -23.18
N GLY A 35 -1.51 3.23 -22.38
CA GLY A 35 -0.69 2.04 -22.14
C GLY A 35 0.51 2.26 -21.24
N LYS A 36 0.87 3.51 -20.92
CA LYS A 36 2.10 3.82 -20.19
C LYS A 36 1.99 3.40 -18.74
N ILE A 37 3.06 2.80 -18.25
CA ILE A 37 3.28 2.53 -16.83
C ILE A 37 4.13 3.66 -16.27
N VAL A 38 3.66 4.25 -15.17
CA VAL A 38 4.37 5.30 -14.44
C VAL A 38 4.63 4.79 -13.04
N VAL A 39 5.91 4.68 -12.70
CA VAL A 39 6.38 4.37 -11.35
C VAL A 39 7.17 5.57 -10.85
N LYS A 40 6.76 6.16 -9.72
CA LYS A 40 7.40 7.37 -9.18
C LYS A 40 7.62 7.25 -7.68
N THR A 41 8.70 7.85 -7.22
CA THR A 41 8.96 8.15 -5.81
C THR A 41 8.79 9.66 -5.64
N LEU A 42 7.69 10.07 -4.99
CA LEU A 42 7.37 11.47 -4.71
C LEU A 42 7.83 11.78 -3.28
N LEU A 43 8.90 12.54 -3.12
CA LEU A 43 9.53 12.83 -1.84
C LEU A 43 8.84 14.01 -1.13
N ASP A 44 9.05 14.10 0.19
CA ASP A 44 8.62 15.22 1.05
C ASP A 44 7.16 15.63 0.80
N ILE A 45 6.26 14.63 0.75
CA ILE A 45 4.83 14.87 0.53
C ILE A 45 4.27 15.74 1.66
N ASP A 46 3.30 16.58 1.34
CA ASP A 46 2.63 17.38 2.35
C ASP A 46 1.96 16.45 3.38
N PHE A 47 2.31 16.63 4.64
CA PHE A 47 1.86 15.81 5.75
C PHE A 47 1.67 16.68 7.00
N PRO A 48 0.65 16.42 7.85
CA PRO A 48 0.48 17.15 9.10
C PRO A 48 1.74 17.13 9.98
N LYS A 49 2.07 18.28 10.58
CA LYS A 49 3.30 18.48 11.36
C LYS A 49 3.01 18.50 12.86
N GLY A 50 4.03 18.24 13.66
CA GLY A 50 3.97 18.20 15.13
C GLY A 50 3.93 16.76 15.64
N HIS A 51 3.73 16.63 16.96
CA HIS A 51 3.47 15.33 17.59
C HIS A 51 1.98 15.04 17.47
N ILE A 52 1.63 14.07 16.63
CA ILE A 52 0.24 13.82 16.21
C ILE A 52 -0.10 12.33 16.27
N GLY A 53 -1.40 12.04 16.33
CA GLY A 53 -1.95 10.70 16.12
C GLY A 53 -2.74 10.65 14.82
N VAL A 54 -2.24 9.92 13.81
CA VAL A 54 -2.97 9.73 12.55
C VAL A 54 -4.13 8.76 12.77
N LYS A 55 -5.32 9.18 12.32
CA LYS A 55 -6.60 8.48 12.44
C LYS A 55 -7.06 7.85 11.14
N SER A 56 -6.75 8.45 9.99
CA SER A 56 -7.02 7.88 8.66
C SER A 56 -6.11 8.50 7.60
N PHE A 57 -5.86 7.76 6.52
CA PHE A 57 -5.09 8.19 5.37
C PHE A 57 -5.69 7.58 4.10
N ASP A 58 -6.49 8.38 3.39
CA ASP A 58 -7.26 7.97 2.22
C ASP A 58 -6.68 8.60 0.95
N VAL A 59 -6.52 7.83 -0.13
CA VAL A 59 -5.84 8.26 -1.37
C VAL A 59 -6.60 7.82 -2.61
N GLU A 60 -6.60 8.67 -3.63
CA GLU A 60 -7.12 8.36 -4.97
C GLU A 60 -6.36 9.12 -6.07
N VAL A 61 -6.56 8.72 -7.33
CA VAL A 61 -6.04 9.43 -8.51
C VAL A 61 -7.10 10.40 -9.04
N VAL A 62 -6.68 11.65 -9.26
CA VAL A 62 -7.52 12.71 -9.85
C VAL A 62 -6.87 13.30 -11.10
N ASP A 63 -7.70 13.84 -11.99
CA ASP A 63 -7.25 14.63 -13.13
C ASP A 63 -6.93 16.09 -12.74
N GLU A 64 -6.53 16.88 -13.72
CA GLU A 64 -6.19 18.30 -13.56
C GLU A 64 -7.33 19.18 -13.04
N ASN A 65 -8.59 18.74 -13.20
CA ASN A 65 -9.77 19.43 -12.69
C ASN A 65 -10.21 18.89 -11.31
N GLY A 66 -9.42 18.00 -10.70
CA GLY A 66 -9.73 17.38 -9.42
C GLY A 66 -10.82 16.30 -9.50
N LYS A 67 -11.16 15.82 -10.69
CA LYS A 67 -12.15 14.74 -10.87
C LYS A 67 -11.47 13.38 -10.69
N SER A 68 -12.11 12.51 -9.93
CA SER A 68 -11.64 11.13 -9.71
C SER A 68 -11.57 10.36 -11.03
N VAL A 69 -10.45 9.68 -11.27
CA VAL A 69 -10.21 8.91 -12.49
C VAL A 69 -10.68 7.45 -12.30
N PRO A 70 -11.47 6.90 -13.24
CA PRO A 70 -11.88 5.50 -13.16
C PRO A 70 -10.74 4.50 -13.39
N LEU A 71 -10.79 3.35 -12.70
CA LEU A 71 -9.76 2.29 -12.77
C LEU A 71 -9.62 1.65 -14.17
N TYR A 72 -10.66 1.72 -15.00
CA TYR A 72 -10.59 1.24 -16.39
C TYR A 72 -9.94 2.23 -17.35
N GLU A 73 -9.62 3.44 -16.88
CA GLU A 73 -8.82 4.41 -17.61
C GLU A 73 -7.40 4.42 -17.08
N THR A 74 -7.20 4.85 -15.84
CA THR A 74 -5.91 4.76 -15.14
C THR A 74 -6.08 3.85 -13.94
N TYR A 75 -5.46 2.68 -14.00
CA TYR A 75 -5.43 1.74 -12.90
C TYR A 75 -4.38 2.19 -11.89
N LEU A 76 -4.81 2.54 -10.67
CA LEU A 76 -3.92 2.70 -9.53
C LEU A 76 -3.47 1.31 -9.09
N HIS A 77 -2.28 0.90 -9.52
CA HIS A 77 -1.78 -0.42 -9.17
C HIS A 77 -1.36 -0.46 -7.71
N HIS A 78 -0.62 0.56 -7.25
CA HIS A 78 -0.41 0.80 -5.84
C HIS A 78 -0.01 2.25 -5.56
N TRP A 79 -0.24 2.67 -4.33
CA TRP A 79 0.42 3.81 -3.69
C TRP A 79 0.89 3.35 -2.32
N PHE A 80 2.10 3.73 -1.93
CA PHE A 80 2.70 3.37 -0.66
C PHE A 80 3.27 4.61 0.01
N ALA A 81 2.80 4.94 1.21
CA ALA A 81 3.38 5.96 2.06
C ALA A 81 4.51 5.36 2.91
N VAL A 82 5.74 5.81 2.67
CA VAL A 82 6.94 5.34 3.36
C VAL A 82 7.50 6.48 4.20
N LYS A 83 7.80 6.18 5.45
CA LYS A 83 8.44 7.10 6.38
C LYS A 83 9.95 7.11 6.12
N TYR A 84 10.55 8.29 6.17
CA TYR A 84 11.99 8.41 6.20
C TYR A 84 12.42 9.59 7.07
N ILE A 85 13.63 9.48 7.61
CA ILE A 85 14.26 10.51 8.42
C ILE A 85 15.40 11.12 7.60
N GLU A 86 15.33 12.42 7.38
CA GLU A 86 16.30 13.18 6.59
C GLU A 86 17.25 13.97 7.51
N ASN A 87 18.55 13.91 7.24
CA ASN A 87 19.53 14.81 7.85
C ASN A 87 19.40 16.21 7.24
N ILE A 88 19.05 17.19 8.06
CA ILE A 88 18.74 18.55 7.61
C ILE A 88 19.95 19.20 6.91
N THR A 89 21.17 18.87 7.32
CA THR A 89 22.41 19.41 6.69
C THR A 89 22.61 18.91 5.25
N MET A 90 21.96 17.81 4.87
CA MET A 90 22.04 17.21 3.53
C MET A 90 20.85 17.57 2.64
N SER A 91 19.89 18.38 3.13
CA SER A 91 18.65 18.70 2.41
C SER A 91 18.90 19.24 0.99
N ASN A 92 19.85 20.17 0.83
CA ASN A 92 20.15 20.76 -0.48
C ASN A 92 20.79 19.73 -1.42
N TYR A 93 21.71 18.91 -0.92
CA TYR A 93 22.33 17.84 -1.69
C TYR A 93 21.30 16.83 -2.18
N ILE A 94 20.37 16.39 -1.33
CA ILE A 94 19.33 15.43 -1.70
C ILE A 94 18.41 16.02 -2.77
N LYS A 95 18.00 17.28 -2.61
CA LYS A 95 17.15 17.97 -3.59
C LYS A 95 17.80 18.09 -4.97
N GLU A 96 19.11 18.34 -5.02
CA GLU A 96 19.83 18.49 -6.29
C GLU A 96 20.19 17.13 -6.91
N SER A 97 20.79 16.23 -6.12
CA SER A 97 21.33 14.96 -6.60
C SER A 97 20.28 13.86 -6.79
N HIS A 98 19.15 13.96 -6.09
CA HIS A 98 18.17 12.87 -5.93
C HIS A 98 18.80 11.57 -5.37
N ASP A 99 19.97 11.64 -4.74
CA ASP A 99 20.62 10.48 -4.13
C ASP A 99 20.03 10.21 -2.74
N LEU A 100 19.19 9.19 -2.66
CA LEU A 100 18.53 8.77 -1.42
C LEU A 100 19.38 7.83 -0.55
N ARG A 101 20.62 7.51 -0.97
CA ARG A 101 21.53 6.65 -0.20
C ARG A 101 22.26 7.38 0.90
N ASN A 102 22.38 8.71 0.79
CA ASN A 102 23.14 9.55 1.69
C ASN A 102 22.24 10.57 2.38
N GLY A 103 22.21 10.55 3.72
CA GLY A 103 21.44 11.51 4.51
C GLY A 103 19.96 11.16 4.70
N ILE A 104 19.51 9.98 4.25
CA ILE A 104 18.16 9.46 4.47
C ILE A 104 18.23 8.10 5.18
N GLU A 105 17.46 7.96 6.25
CA GLU A 105 17.20 6.70 6.95
C GLU A 105 15.73 6.33 6.75
N PHE A 106 15.46 5.27 5.99
CA PHE A 106 14.07 4.82 5.80
C PHE A 106 13.59 4.04 7.03
N GLU A 107 12.42 4.40 7.54
CA GLU A 107 11.77 3.68 8.63
C GLU A 107 10.66 2.79 8.06
N ARG A 108 10.74 1.50 8.36
CA ARG A 108 9.72 0.51 7.99
C ARG A 108 8.65 0.35 9.07
N ASN A 109 7.53 -0.25 8.70
CA ASN A 109 6.55 -0.77 9.65
C ASN A 109 7.09 -1.95 10.49
N ASP A 110 6.31 -2.38 11.49
CA ASP A 110 6.64 -3.46 12.42
C ASP A 110 6.53 -4.89 11.82
N GLY A 111 6.10 -5.02 10.57
CA GLY A 111 5.97 -6.27 9.83
C GLY A 111 7.29 -7.00 9.61
N MET A 112 7.24 -8.30 9.33
CA MET A 112 8.39 -9.19 9.45
C MET A 112 9.15 -9.46 8.13
N CYS A 113 8.55 -9.14 6.98
CA CYS A 113 9.16 -9.41 5.68
C CYS A 113 10.56 -8.79 5.54
N GLN A 114 11.56 -9.57 5.15
CA GLN A 114 12.94 -9.08 5.08
C GLN A 114 13.22 -8.19 3.86
N GLY A 115 14.41 -7.59 3.82
CA GLY A 115 14.90 -6.87 2.64
C GLY A 115 14.16 -5.57 2.30
N PHE A 116 13.50 -4.95 3.29
CA PHE A 116 12.72 -3.72 3.07
C PHE A 116 11.61 -3.87 2.01
N LEU A 117 11.10 -5.09 1.82
CA LEU A 117 10.18 -5.44 0.72
C LEU A 117 8.80 -4.79 0.84
N LEU A 118 8.26 -4.72 2.06
CA LEU A 118 6.97 -4.09 2.37
C LEU A 118 7.17 -3.09 3.51
N PRO A 119 7.84 -1.96 3.27
CA PRO A 119 8.27 -1.06 4.34
C PRO A 119 7.21 -0.02 4.71
N HIS A 120 6.21 0.18 3.86
CA HIS A 120 5.25 1.27 3.96
C HIS A 120 4.33 1.14 5.17
N TYR A 121 3.82 2.28 5.65
CA TYR A 121 2.86 2.33 6.76
C TYR A 121 1.41 2.36 6.27
N TRP A 122 1.20 2.96 5.11
CA TRP A 122 -0.09 2.99 4.44
C TRP A 122 0.10 2.71 2.97
N GLY A 123 -0.91 2.12 2.36
CA GLY A 123 -0.90 1.92 0.93
C GLY A 123 -1.80 0.80 0.48
N LEU A 124 -2.40 0.99 -0.68
CA LEU A 124 -3.38 0.11 -1.29
C LEU A 124 -3.27 0.27 -2.81
N GLY A 125 -4.16 -0.36 -3.57
CA GLY A 125 -4.25 -0.24 -5.02
C GLY A 125 -5.58 0.34 -5.48
N GLY A 126 -6.19 -0.27 -6.49
CA GLY A 126 -7.46 0.19 -7.07
C GLY A 126 -8.62 0.17 -6.06
N GLU A 127 -8.49 -0.63 -5.00
CA GLU A 127 -9.46 -0.79 -3.93
C GLU A 127 -9.44 0.34 -2.88
N SER A 128 -8.56 1.32 -3.01
CA SER A 128 -8.36 2.39 -2.01
C SER A 128 -9.65 3.13 -1.65
N ARG A 129 -10.48 3.52 -2.63
CA ARG A 129 -11.68 4.35 -2.39
C ARG A 129 -12.77 3.64 -1.58
N GLY A 130 -12.86 2.31 -1.68
CA GLY A 130 -13.87 1.51 -0.98
C GLY A 130 -13.36 0.82 0.28
N THR A 131 -12.10 1.08 0.68
CA THR A 131 -11.47 0.49 1.86
C THR A 131 -11.23 1.57 2.89
N SER A 132 -11.92 1.50 4.04
CA SER A 132 -11.78 2.52 5.07
C SER A 132 -10.43 2.42 5.77
N SER A 133 -9.69 3.52 5.90
CA SER A 133 -8.46 3.58 6.71
C SER A 133 -8.69 4.10 8.13
N ASN A 134 -9.95 4.26 8.56
CA ASN A 134 -10.30 4.93 9.80
C ASN A 134 -9.93 4.09 11.03
N LEU A 135 -9.33 4.72 12.04
CA LEU A 135 -8.97 4.10 13.31
C LEU A 135 -9.91 4.58 14.42
N PRO A 136 -10.47 3.67 15.23
CA PRO A 136 -11.37 4.04 16.33
C PRO A 136 -10.61 4.77 17.44
N ASP A 137 -11.28 5.66 18.17
CA ASP A 137 -10.71 6.24 19.39
C ASP A 137 -10.54 5.21 20.50
N PRO A 138 -9.52 5.38 21.37
CA PRO A 138 -8.49 6.41 21.35
C PRO A 138 -7.22 5.99 20.58
N PHE A 139 -7.33 5.03 19.66
CA PHE A 139 -6.17 4.44 19.00
C PHE A 139 -5.71 5.29 17.81
N ALA A 140 -4.40 5.49 17.68
CA ALA A 140 -3.83 6.26 16.59
C ALA A 140 -2.41 5.80 16.24
N VAL A 141 -1.95 6.10 15.02
CA VAL A 141 -0.53 5.94 14.65
C VAL A 141 0.22 7.18 15.12
N GLU A 142 1.08 7.02 16.12
CA GLU A 142 1.89 8.10 16.71
C GLU A 142 3.01 8.52 15.77
N LEU A 143 3.05 9.81 15.40
CA LEU A 143 4.08 10.39 14.54
C LEU A 143 4.68 11.65 15.14
N GLY A 144 5.92 11.97 14.74
CA GLY A 144 6.57 13.22 15.16
C GLY A 144 6.86 13.33 16.66
N ASN A 145 7.00 12.21 17.37
CA ASN A 145 7.38 12.21 18.79
C ASN A 145 8.79 12.79 18.97
N PRO A 146 8.96 13.94 19.65
CA PRO A 146 10.25 14.61 19.78
C PRO A 146 11.31 13.78 20.51
N THR A 147 10.90 12.84 21.36
CA THR A 147 11.83 11.97 22.10
C THR A 147 12.43 10.85 21.24
N LYS A 148 11.80 10.54 20.10
CA LYS A 148 12.26 9.49 19.18
C LYS A 148 13.12 10.05 18.03
N LEU A 149 13.08 11.36 17.78
CA LEU A 149 13.79 12.00 16.68
C LEU A 149 15.18 12.47 17.11
N LYS A 150 16.21 12.14 16.32
CA LYS A 150 17.60 12.57 16.56
C LYS A 150 17.76 14.06 16.26
N ASP A 151 18.59 14.76 17.03
CA ASP A 151 18.93 16.17 16.77
C ASP A 151 19.53 16.33 15.36
N GLY A 152 19.09 17.37 14.62
CA GLY A 152 19.54 17.62 13.25
C GLY A 152 18.86 16.76 12.18
N PHE A 153 17.91 15.90 12.56
CA PHE A 153 17.12 15.09 11.65
C PHE A 153 15.65 15.52 11.63
N LYS A 154 14.97 15.22 10.53
CA LYS A 154 13.55 15.52 10.33
C LYS A 154 12.80 14.33 9.77
N GLU A 155 11.67 13.99 10.40
CA GLU A 155 10.71 13.03 9.86
C GLU A 155 10.02 13.61 8.61
N LYS A 156 9.99 12.80 7.55
CA LYS A 156 9.35 13.08 6.27
C LYS A 156 8.67 11.84 5.72
N TRP A 157 7.83 12.06 4.72
CA TRP A 157 7.05 11.03 4.06
C TRP A 157 7.25 11.11 2.55
N LEU A 158 7.26 9.95 1.91
CA LEU A 158 7.23 9.84 0.46
C LEU A 158 6.08 8.97 0.02
N PHE A 159 5.65 9.14 -1.24
CA PHE A 159 4.86 8.14 -1.93
C PHE A 159 5.72 7.35 -2.91
N SER A 160 5.67 6.03 -2.85
CA SER A 160 6.01 5.16 -3.97
C SER A 160 4.72 4.77 -4.69
N ILE A 161 4.58 5.18 -5.94
CA ILE A 161 3.34 4.99 -6.70
C ILE A 161 3.61 4.19 -7.96
N MET A 162 2.58 3.46 -8.37
CA MET A 162 2.51 2.83 -9.67
C MET A 162 1.10 2.98 -10.23
N VAL A 163 1.02 3.64 -11.38
CA VAL A 163 -0.22 3.77 -12.14
C VAL A 163 -0.03 3.25 -13.55
N ILE A 164 -1.09 2.71 -14.13
CA ILE A 164 -1.09 2.20 -15.49
C ILE A 164 -2.27 2.82 -16.22
N ASP A 165 -2.00 3.59 -17.28
CA ASP A 165 -3.06 4.01 -18.19
C ASP A 165 -3.43 2.84 -19.10
N THR A 166 -4.61 2.29 -18.89
CA THR A 166 -5.13 1.13 -19.63
C THR A 166 -6.00 1.55 -20.82
N ARG A 167 -6.12 2.86 -21.11
CA ARG A 167 -6.82 3.34 -22.31
C ARG A 167 -6.09 2.81 -23.54
N GLY A 168 -6.85 2.28 -24.50
CA GLY A 168 -6.30 1.71 -25.73
C GLY A 168 -5.63 0.34 -25.62
N ALA A 169 -5.29 -0.13 -24.42
CA ALA A 169 -4.63 -1.42 -24.22
C ALA A 169 -5.45 -2.57 -24.83
N HIS A 170 -4.76 -3.51 -25.49
CA HIS A 170 -5.39 -4.68 -26.12
C HIS A 170 -6.16 -5.54 -25.11
N ASP A 171 -5.57 -5.74 -23.92
CA ASP A 171 -6.21 -6.40 -22.78
C ASP A 171 -5.92 -5.56 -21.53
N ARG A 172 -6.92 -4.78 -21.11
CA ARG A 172 -6.80 -3.86 -19.97
C ARG A 172 -6.49 -4.61 -18.67
N LYS A 173 -7.18 -5.72 -18.42
CA LYS A 173 -7.01 -6.49 -17.18
C LYS A 173 -5.66 -7.17 -17.14
N GLY A 174 -5.24 -7.78 -18.25
CA GLY A 174 -3.92 -8.38 -18.35
C GLY A 174 -2.78 -7.37 -18.25
N CYS A 175 -2.99 -6.14 -18.74
CA CYS A 175 -2.07 -5.01 -18.55
C CYS A 175 -2.00 -4.59 -17.06
N SER A 176 -3.15 -4.44 -16.38
CA SER A 176 -3.19 -4.18 -14.93
C SER A 176 -2.55 -5.29 -14.07
N GLU A 177 -2.59 -6.54 -14.53
CA GLU A 177 -1.92 -7.69 -13.89
C GLU A 177 -0.44 -7.84 -14.30
N CYS A 178 0.10 -6.91 -15.08
CA CYS A 178 1.50 -6.91 -15.50
C CYS A 178 1.95 -8.17 -16.25
N ARG A 179 1.07 -8.73 -17.10
CA ARG A 179 1.42 -9.90 -17.91
C ARG A 179 2.47 -9.53 -18.95
N CYS A 180 3.67 -10.09 -18.85
CA CYS A 180 4.83 -9.76 -19.68
C CYS A 180 4.52 -9.79 -21.19
N LYS A 181 3.73 -10.78 -21.65
CA LYS A 181 3.36 -10.92 -23.07
C LYS A 181 2.54 -9.74 -23.63
N LEU A 182 1.89 -8.98 -22.76
CA LEU A 182 1.06 -7.82 -23.10
C LEU A 182 1.81 -6.51 -22.99
N LEU A 183 3.10 -6.54 -22.61
CA LEU A 183 3.93 -5.35 -22.49
C LEU A 183 4.96 -5.30 -23.62
N ASN A 184 5.36 -4.09 -23.98
CA ASN A 184 6.46 -3.82 -24.91
C ASN A 184 7.79 -3.94 -24.16
N LEU A 185 8.17 -5.19 -23.84
CA LEU A 185 9.41 -5.49 -23.14
C LEU A 185 10.62 -5.39 -24.09
N PRO A 186 11.78 -4.91 -23.61
CA PRO A 186 13.00 -4.91 -24.39
C PRO A 186 13.48 -6.35 -24.65
N THR A 187 14.17 -6.58 -25.76
CA THR A 187 14.59 -7.93 -26.20
C THR A 187 15.53 -8.62 -25.19
N ASN A 188 16.33 -7.85 -24.46
CA ASN A 188 17.26 -8.34 -23.44
C ASN A 188 16.65 -8.40 -22.03
N PHE A 189 15.35 -8.15 -21.84
CA PHE A 189 14.69 -8.05 -20.54
C PHE A 189 15.11 -9.15 -19.54
N TYR A 190 14.94 -10.42 -19.92
CA TYR A 190 15.27 -11.58 -19.06
C TYR A 190 16.79 -11.78 -18.82
N ASN A 191 17.65 -11.08 -19.56
CA ASN A 191 19.10 -11.17 -19.39
C ASN A 191 19.64 -10.08 -18.45
N VAL A 192 18.85 -9.06 -18.14
CA VAL A 192 19.29 -7.89 -17.35
C VAL A 192 18.44 -7.63 -16.11
N THR A 193 17.19 -8.11 -16.08
CA THR A 193 16.30 -7.90 -14.94
C THR A 193 16.59 -8.91 -13.83
N MET A 194 16.85 -8.39 -12.63
CA MET A 194 17.02 -9.16 -11.41
C MET A 194 15.69 -9.25 -10.65
N GLY A 195 15.39 -10.43 -10.11
CA GLY A 195 14.27 -10.68 -9.20
C GLY A 195 14.57 -10.20 -7.78
N ILE A 196 13.58 -10.36 -6.88
CA ILE A 196 13.66 -9.94 -5.46
C ILE A 196 14.83 -10.60 -4.73
N ASN A 197 15.15 -11.85 -5.08
CA ASN A 197 16.26 -12.61 -4.49
C ASN A 197 17.65 -12.22 -5.05
N GLY A 198 17.74 -11.17 -5.87
CA GLY A 198 18.98 -10.73 -6.51
C GLY A 198 19.48 -11.67 -7.61
N GLN A 199 18.69 -12.63 -8.06
CA GLN A 199 19.02 -13.52 -9.18
C GLN A 199 18.35 -13.03 -10.47
N LEU A 200 18.91 -13.40 -11.62
CA LEU A 200 18.28 -13.09 -12.91
C LEU A 200 16.86 -13.67 -13.00
N LEU A 201 15.96 -12.87 -13.55
CA LEU A 201 14.56 -13.25 -13.72
C LEU A 201 14.47 -14.45 -14.69
N PRO A 202 13.79 -15.54 -14.32
CA PRO A 202 13.79 -16.73 -15.15
C PRO A 202 12.95 -16.48 -16.42
N ARG A 203 13.35 -17.10 -17.54
CA ARG A 203 12.67 -16.93 -18.84
C ARG A 203 11.20 -17.38 -18.85
N ASN A 204 10.80 -18.19 -17.89
CA ASN A 204 9.42 -18.62 -17.71
C ASN A 204 8.59 -17.69 -16.82
N TYR A 205 9.13 -16.56 -16.34
CA TYR A 205 8.37 -15.55 -15.61
C TYR A 205 7.36 -14.89 -16.54
N LYS A 206 6.06 -15.07 -16.22
CA LYS A 206 4.95 -14.72 -17.11
C LYS A 206 4.33 -13.35 -16.81
N GLY A 207 4.61 -12.75 -15.65
CA GLY A 207 4.09 -11.44 -15.28
C GLY A 207 4.18 -11.14 -13.79
N GLY A 208 3.92 -9.87 -13.48
CA GLY A 208 4.01 -9.27 -12.15
C GLY A 208 4.92 -8.03 -12.17
N LEU A 209 5.32 -7.58 -10.98
CA LEU A 209 6.11 -6.37 -10.69
C LEU A 209 7.20 -6.09 -11.72
N PHE A 210 8.01 -7.10 -12.06
CA PHE A 210 9.17 -6.92 -12.92
C PHE A 210 8.82 -6.59 -14.36
N CYS A 211 7.63 -6.98 -14.82
CA CYS A 211 7.20 -6.67 -16.17
C CYS A 211 6.62 -5.24 -16.27
N CYS A 212 6.14 -4.67 -15.16
CA CYS A 212 5.67 -3.29 -15.12
C CYS A 212 6.69 -2.29 -14.55
N GLN A 213 7.83 -2.14 -15.22
CA GLN A 213 8.82 -1.11 -14.87
C GLN A 213 8.38 0.27 -15.35
N ASP A 214 8.93 1.32 -14.73
CA ASP A 214 8.71 2.70 -15.17
C ASP A 214 9.00 2.83 -16.66
N ASN A 215 8.21 3.66 -17.33
CA ASN A 215 8.32 3.94 -18.75
C ASN A 215 8.03 2.80 -19.73
N LEU A 216 7.77 1.58 -19.27
CA LEU A 216 7.24 0.53 -20.16
C LEU A 216 5.80 0.83 -20.56
N GLN A 217 5.34 0.15 -21.61
CA GLN A 217 4.03 0.38 -22.20
C GLN A 217 3.32 -0.94 -22.47
N CYS A 218 2.04 -1.01 -22.14
CA CYS A 218 1.15 -2.05 -22.59
C CYS A 218 0.93 -1.97 -24.10
N LYS A 219 0.84 -3.13 -24.75
CA LYS A 219 0.47 -3.26 -26.16
C LYS A 219 -0.90 -2.64 -26.36
N LEU A 220 -0.94 -1.65 -27.25
CA LEU A 220 -2.16 -0.95 -27.64
C LEU A 220 -2.82 -1.63 -28.83
N ARG A 221 -4.12 -1.37 -29.00
CA ARG A 221 -4.81 -1.65 -30.27
C ARG A 221 -4.28 -0.70 -31.34
N ASN A 222 -4.04 -1.20 -32.55
CA ASN A 222 -3.31 -0.50 -33.62
C ASN A 222 -3.81 0.93 -33.90
N ASP A 223 -5.12 1.18 -33.78
CA ASP A 223 -5.71 2.48 -34.15
C ASP A 223 -5.93 3.43 -32.95
N PHE A 224 -5.56 3.02 -31.73
CA PHE A 224 -5.79 3.85 -30.56
C PHE A 224 -4.71 4.90 -30.37
N HIS A 225 -5.10 6.16 -30.51
CA HIS A 225 -4.32 7.33 -30.14
C HIS A 225 -5.10 8.10 -29.09
N GLY A 226 -4.43 8.46 -28.00
CA GLY A 226 -5.06 9.22 -26.92
C GLY A 226 -4.06 10.22 -26.33
N PRO A 227 -4.55 11.34 -25.77
CA PRO A 227 -3.68 12.35 -25.22
C PRO A 227 -2.99 11.85 -23.94
N ILE A 228 -1.79 12.38 -23.70
CA ILE A 228 -1.15 12.34 -22.39
C ILE A 228 -1.99 13.16 -21.41
N ARG A 229 -2.13 12.68 -20.17
CA ARG A 229 -2.84 13.38 -19.10
C ARG A 229 -1.90 13.71 -17.95
N ASN A 230 -2.17 14.83 -17.30
CA ASN A 230 -1.55 15.21 -16.05
C ASN A 230 -2.45 14.78 -14.90
N LEU A 231 -1.99 13.82 -14.11
CA LEU A 231 -2.73 13.29 -12.97
C LEU A 231 -1.97 13.56 -11.67
N SER A 232 -2.67 13.53 -10.55
CA SER A 232 -2.10 13.63 -9.20
C SER A 232 -2.77 12.61 -8.29
N LEU A 233 -2.11 12.29 -7.17
CA LEU A 233 -2.80 11.71 -6.04
C LEU A 233 -3.49 12.82 -5.24
N ARG A 234 -4.79 12.68 -5.00
CA ARG A 234 -5.52 13.41 -3.97
C ARG A 234 -5.56 12.55 -2.72
N TYR A 235 -5.22 13.13 -1.58
CA TYR A 235 -5.23 12.38 -0.33
C TYR A 235 -5.73 13.19 0.85
N LYS A 236 -6.52 12.54 1.71
CA LYS A 236 -7.08 13.12 2.93
C LYS A 236 -6.46 12.43 4.14
N ILE A 237 -5.92 13.23 5.05
CA ILE A 237 -5.39 12.75 6.33
C ILE A 237 -6.27 13.28 7.43
N ARG A 238 -6.66 12.41 8.36
CA ARG A 238 -7.31 12.78 9.63
C ARG A 238 -6.35 12.52 10.76
N TRP A 239 -6.25 13.44 11.71
CA TRP A 239 -5.33 13.30 12.84
C TRP A 239 -5.83 14.05 14.07
N VAL A 240 -5.23 13.74 15.21
CA VAL A 240 -5.40 14.45 16.48
C VAL A 240 -4.04 14.99 16.90
N ASP A 241 -4.02 16.07 17.69
CA ASP A 241 -2.79 16.42 18.40
C ASP A 241 -2.51 15.30 19.42
N TRP A 242 -1.26 14.88 19.53
CA TRP A 242 -0.92 13.79 20.44
C TRP A 242 -1.02 14.25 21.90
N ASP A 243 -1.70 13.46 22.72
CA ASP A 243 -1.80 13.64 24.17
C ASP A 243 -1.75 12.29 24.90
N GLU A 244 -1.79 12.33 26.23
CA GLU A 244 -1.72 11.15 27.09
C GLU A 244 -2.94 10.22 27.00
N HIS A 245 -4.03 10.68 26.38
CA HIS A 245 -5.25 9.87 26.21
C HIS A 245 -5.17 8.97 24.97
N GLN A 246 -4.27 9.25 24.02
CA GLN A 246 -4.14 8.45 22.81
C GLN A 246 -3.33 7.17 23.07
N VAL A 247 -3.74 6.08 22.40
CA VAL A 247 -3.04 4.80 22.46
C VAL A 247 -2.29 4.55 21.14
N PRO A 248 -0.95 4.40 21.18
CA PRO A 248 -0.17 4.17 19.98
C PRO A 248 -0.41 2.77 19.41
N LEU A 249 -0.51 2.71 18.09
CA LEU A 249 -0.63 1.47 17.33
C LEU A 249 0.70 1.11 16.67
N ARG A 250 1.04 -0.18 16.75
CA ARG A 250 2.03 -0.81 15.87
C ARG A 250 1.33 -1.32 14.62
N PHE A 251 2.01 -1.23 13.49
CA PHE A 251 1.42 -1.55 12.19
C PHE A 251 2.20 -2.68 11.52
N TYR A 252 1.47 -3.71 11.10
CA TYR A 252 2.04 -4.92 10.49
C TYR A 252 1.44 -5.15 9.12
N ILE A 253 2.31 -5.45 8.16
CA ILE A 253 1.93 -6.05 6.88
C ILE A 253 2.37 -7.52 6.89
N LEU A 254 1.39 -8.41 6.80
CA LEU A 254 1.57 -9.85 6.67
C LEU A 254 1.44 -10.25 5.20
N ASP A 255 2.16 -11.27 4.76
CA ASP A 255 2.16 -11.74 3.37
C ASP A 255 1.89 -13.24 3.30
N SER A 256 0.82 -13.66 2.61
CA SER A 256 0.47 -15.07 2.42
C SER A 256 1.50 -15.86 1.59
N THR A 257 2.47 -15.17 0.99
CA THR A 257 3.61 -15.78 0.31
C THR A 257 4.81 -16.04 1.21
N ASP A 258 4.77 -15.60 2.47
CA ASP A 258 5.88 -15.72 3.42
C ASP A 258 6.29 -17.19 3.63
N ARG A 259 7.59 -17.42 3.42
CA ARG A 259 8.24 -18.71 3.62
C ARG A 259 9.12 -18.64 4.86
N VAL A 260 8.51 -18.87 6.01
CA VAL A 260 9.22 -18.83 7.28
C VAL A 260 10.25 -19.95 7.36
N ARG A 261 11.51 -19.58 7.58
CA ARG A 261 12.63 -20.49 7.84
C ARG A 261 13.21 -20.18 9.22
N SER A 262 13.90 -21.13 9.83
CA SER A 262 14.59 -20.91 11.10
C SER A 262 16.10 -20.87 10.89
N ASN A 263 16.78 -19.87 11.45
CA ASN A 263 18.22 -19.91 11.66
C ASN A 263 18.50 -19.89 13.17
N GLY A 264 18.66 -21.09 13.75
CA GLY A 264 18.65 -21.26 15.20
C GLY A 264 17.26 -20.94 15.78
N SER A 265 17.21 -20.06 16.78
CA SER A 265 15.97 -19.61 17.43
C SER A 265 15.27 -18.44 16.72
N THR A 266 15.87 -17.84 15.70
CA THR A 266 15.33 -16.64 15.04
C THR A 266 14.58 -17.01 13.77
N PRO A 267 13.30 -16.62 13.62
CA PRO A 267 12.56 -16.80 12.38
C PRO A 267 13.07 -15.84 11.29
N ILE A 268 13.16 -16.35 10.08
CA ILE A 268 13.53 -15.64 8.85
C ILE A 268 12.29 -15.65 7.95
N HIS A 269 11.80 -14.46 7.62
CA HIS A 269 10.61 -14.26 6.79
C HIS A 269 11.02 -13.94 5.35
N ASP A 270 10.76 -14.87 4.44
CA ASP A 270 11.10 -14.80 3.01
C ASP A 270 9.82 -14.58 2.19
N CYS A 271 9.30 -13.35 2.29
CA CYS A 271 8.13 -12.89 1.57
C CYS A 271 8.43 -12.66 0.08
N GLN A 272 7.42 -12.79 -0.78
CA GLN A 272 7.55 -12.60 -2.23
C GLN A 272 6.86 -11.35 -2.75
N ALA A 273 6.11 -10.62 -1.91
CA ALA A 273 5.23 -9.50 -2.26
C ALA A 273 4.07 -9.87 -3.20
N GLU A 274 4.31 -10.64 -4.24
CA GLU A 274 3.30 -11.10 -5.19
C GLU A 274 3.57 -12.55 -5.61
N TYR A 275 2.58 -13.18 -6.25
CA TYR A 275 2.74 -14.51 -6.81
C TYR A 275 1.92 -14.69 -8.09
N THR A 276 2.26 -15.73 -8.86
CA THR A 276 1.49 -16.13 -10.05
C THR A 276 0.55 -17.26 -9.68
N ILE A 277 -0.72 -17.13 -10.08
CA ILE A 277 -1.70 -18.20 -10.01
C ILE A 277 -1.74 -18.89 -11.38
N SER A 278 -1.42 -20.17 -11.40
CA SER A 278 -1.61 -21.02 -12.58
C SER A 278 -3.08 -21.44 -12.65
N ARG A 279 -3.66 -21.45 -13.85
CA ARG A 279 -4.99 -22.04 -14.05
C ARG A 279 -4.88 -23.55 -13.90
N ASN A 280 -5.59 -24.13 -12.94
CA ASN A 280 -5.79 -25.56 -12.89
C ASN A 280 -6.99 -25.92 -13.78
N HIS A 281 -6.76 -26.67 -14.86
CA HIS A 281 -7.80 -27.04 -15.83
C HIS A 281 -8.66 -28.21 -15.37
N ASP A 282 -8.21 -28.95 -14.35
CA ASP A 282 -8.85 -30.18 -13.89
C ASP A 282 -9.80 -29.95 -12.71
N ASN A 283 -10.02 -28.69 -12.33
CA ASN A 283 -10.70 -28.35 -11.09
C ASN A 283 -11.28 -26.92 -11.12
N ASP A 284 -12.51 -26.73 -10.65
CA ASP A 284 -13.12 -25.40 -10.50
C ASP A 284 -12.94 -24.80 -9.09
N PHE A 285 -12.32 -25.53 -8.16
CA PHE A 285 -12.07 -25.03 -6.80
C PHE A 285 -11.15 -23.79 -6.82
N PRO A 286 -11.42 -22.77 -5.97
CA PRO A 286 -10.57 -21.60 -5.82
C PRO A 286 -9.11 -21.93 -5.53
N HIS A 287 -8.20 -21.05 -5.97
CA HIS A 287 -6.81 -21.11 -5.59
C HIS A 287 -6.64 -20.63 -4.15
N VAL A 288 -5.92 -21.40 -3.33
CA VAL A 288 -5.67 -21.08 -1.92
C VAL A 288 -4.16 -20.91 -1.70
N LYS A 289 -3.78 -19.79 -1.10
CA LYS A 289 -2.40 -19.49 -0.71
C LYS A 289 -2.36 -19.25 0.80
N LYS A 290 -1.51 -19.99 1.51
CA LYS A 290 -1.37 -19.89 2.98
C LYS A 290 0.06 -19.62 3.40
N ALA A 291 0.22 -18.84 4.47
CA ALA A 291 1.45 -18.73 5.23
C ALA A 291 1.16 -18.84 6.74
N ASN A 292 2.10 -19.43 7.48
CA ASN A 292 2.09 -19.47 8.94
C ASN A 292 3.17 -18.53 9.45
N ILE A 293 2.78 -17.46 10.12
CA ILE A 293 3.62 -16.30 10.40
C ILE A 293 3.76 -16.16 11.93
N PRO A 294 4.93 -16.48 12.51
CA PRO A 294 5.18 -16.25 13.93
C PRO A 294 5.26 -14.75 14.21
N MET A 295 4.44 -14.27 15.14
CA MET A 295 4.45 -12.86 15.54
C MET A 295 5.60 -12.60 16.52
N THR A 296 6.57 -11.77 16.15
CA THR A 296 7.66 -11.38 17.07
C THR A 296 7.12 -10.68 18.31
N LYS A 297 6.12 -9.79 18.14
CA LYS A 297 5.45 -9.07 19.23
C LYS A 297 3.96 -8.97 18.91
N GLY A 298 3.14 -9.69 19.66
CA GLY A 298 1.68 -9.67 19.58
C GLY A 298 1.09 -8.43 20.24
N GLY A 299 -0.24 -8.33 20.32
CA GLY A 299 -0.96 -7.18 20.87
C GLY A 299 -2.46 -7.35 20.72
N TYR A 300 -3.22 -6.32 21.07
CA TYR A 300 -4.67 -6.30 20.84
C TYR A 300 -4.98 -5.84 19.42
N LEU A 301 -5.75 -6.64 18.68
CA LEU A 301 -6.15 -6.31 17.32
C LEU A 301 -7.21 -5.21 17.33
N ILE A 302 -6.87 -4.05 16.76
CA ILE A 302 -7.76 -2.88 16.69
C ILE A 302 -8.35 -2.70 15.30
N TYR A 303 -7.57 -2.99 14.26
CA TYR A 303 -7.94 -2.86 12.87
C TYR A 303 -7.32 -3.99 12.06
N GLY A 304 -8.06 -4.54 11.09
CA GLY A 304 -7.54 -5.49 10.11
C GLY A 304 -8.18 -5.30 8.73
N THR A 305 -7.38 -5.30 7.66
CA THR A 305 -7.89 -5.33 6.27
C THR A 305 -6.91 -6.03 5.35
N ALA A 306 -7.36 -6.50 4.18
CA ALA A 306 -6.48 -7.05 3.17
C ALA A 306 -6.18 -6.03 2.05
N HIS A 307 -4.99 -6.15 1.44
CA HIS A 307 -4.67 -5.55 0.15
C HIS A 307 -4.58 -6.67 -0.88
N MET A 308 -5.44 -6.62 -1.89
CA MET A 308 -5.66 -7.70 -2.84
C MET A 308 -5.87 -7.15 -4.24
N HIS A 309 -5.68 -8.00 -5.25
CA HIS A 309 -5.97 -7.65 -6.64
C HIS A 309 -7.29 -8.26 -7.10
N THR A 310 -7.77 -7.78 -8.25
CA THR A 310 -9.01 -8.28 -8.88
C THR A 310 -8.94 -9.80 -9.06
N GLY A 311 -9.98 -10.51 -8.62
CA GLY A 311 -10.06 -11.97 -8.65
C GLY A 311 -9.93 -12.65 -7.30
N VAL A 312 -9.65 -11.89 -6.23
CA VAL A 312 -9.73 -12.40 -4.86
C VAL A 312 -11.19 -12.75 -4.52
N VAL A 313 -11.39 -13.82 -3.76
CA VAL A 313 -12.68 -14.23 -3.21
C VAL A 313 -12.82 -13.72 -1.79
N ASN A 314 -11.83 -13.96 -0.94
CA ASN A 314 -11.68 -13.36 0.39
C ASN A 314 -10.26 -13.62 0.91
N THR A 315 -9.97 -13.08 2.09
CA THR A 315 -8.75 -13.39 2.83
C THR A 315 -9.05 -13.42 4.31
N THR A 316 -8.56 -14.45 5.00
CA THR A 316 -8.80 -14.65 6.42
C THR A 316 -7.51 -14.81 7.18
N LEU A 317 -7.42 -14.11 8.30
CA LEU A 317 -6.36 -14.23 9.29
C LEU A 317 -6.88 -15.06 10.47
N TYR A 318 -6.18 -16.15 10.78
CA TYR A 318 -6.50 -17.07 11.86
C TYR A 318 -5.45 -17.01 12.96
N GLY A 319 -5.88 -17.21 14.21
CA GLY A 319 -5.00 -17.46 15.34
C GLY A 319 -4.47 -18.89 15.31
N GLN A 320 -3.48 -19.17 16.15
CA GLN A 320 -2.82 -20.48 16.20
C GLN A 320 -3.77 -21.63 16.58
N ASP A 321 -4.83 -21.32 17.32
CA ASP A 321 -5.91 -22.22 17.72
C ASP A 321 -7.01 -22.38 16.67
N GLY A 322 -6.84 -21.80 15.47
CA GLY A 322 -7.80 -21.84 14.37
C GLY A 322 -8.93 -20.84 14.49
N ARG A 323 -8.98 -19.99 15.52
CA ARG A 323 -10.01 -18.94 15.63
C ARG A 323 -9.84 -17.92 14.51
N VAL A 324 -10.95 -17.42 13.99
CA VAL A 324 -10.93 -16.32 13.02
C VAL A 324 -10.63 -15.01 13.76
N LEU A 325 -9.54 -14.33 13.37
CA LEU A 325 -9.20 -13.00 13.89
C LEU A 325 -9.85 -11.91 13.04
N CYS A 326 -9.79 -12.07 11.73
CA CYS A 326 -10.40 -11.14 10.78
C CYS A 326 -10.57 -11.81 9.40
N THR A 327 -11.73 -11.63 8.78
CA THR A 327 -11.96 -11.95 7.37
C THR A 327 -12.22 -10.66 6.61
N SER A 328 -11.39 -10.39 5.60
CA SER A 328 -11.54 -9.26 4.69
C SER A 328 -12.11 -9.76 3.35
N ASN A 329 -13.24 -9.20 2.95
CA ASN A 329 -14.00 -9.57 1.77
C ASN A 329 -13.93 -8.47 0.70
N PRO A 330 -13.83 -8.83 -0.58
CA PRO A 330 -13.78 -7.86 -1.67
C PRO A 330 -15.12 -7.19 -1.93
N LYS A 331 -15.05 -5.94 -2.34
CA LYS A 331 -16.13 -5.19 -2.96
C LYS A 331 -15.78 -4.98 -4.43
N TYR A 332 -16.57 -5.59 -5.32
CA TYR A 332 -16.45 -5.40 -6.76
C TYR A 332 -17.42 -4.32 -7.23
N GLY A 333 -16.94 -3.46 -8.14
CA GLY A 333 -17.77 -2.44 -8.77
C GLY A 333 -18.77 -3.07 -9.75
N THR A 334 -19.83 -2.31 -10.05
CA THR A 334 -20.94 -2.74 -10.94
C THR A 334 -21.33 -1.69 -11.98
N GLY A 335 -20.76 -0.49 -11.91
CA GLY A 335 -21.05 0.65 -12.77
C GLY A 335 -19.83 1.16 -13.55
N LYS A 336 -19.88 2.44 -13.93
CA LYS A 336 -18.79 3.12 -14.66
C LYS A 336 -18.16 4.27 -13.87
N GLU A 337 -18.80 4.68 -12.78
CA GLU A 337 -18.30 5.77 -11.97
C GLU A 337 -17.03 5.38 -11.21
N ALA A 338 -16.20 6.38 -10.96
CA ALA A 338 -15.00 6.26 -10.19
C ALA A 338 -15.34 5.74 -8.77
N GLY A 339 -14.92 4.52 -8.43
CA GLY A 339 -15.16 3.88 -7.12
C GLY A 339 -16.23 2.80 -7.18
N ASN A 340 -16.80 2.55 -8.35
CA ASN A 340 -17.79 1.52 -8.61
C ASN A 340 -17.57 0.86 -9.99
N GLU A 341 -16.34 0.75 -10.48
CA GLU A 341 -16.03 0.27 -11.82
C GLU A 341 -16.30 -1.24 -11.98
N ASN A 342 -17.16 -1.58 -12.94
CA ASN A 342 -17.58 -2.95 -13.18
C ASN A 342 -16.40 -3.91 -13.41
N GLY A 343 -16.36 -4.98 -12.64
CA GLY A 343 -15.32 -6.00 -12.73
C GLY A 343 -13.95 -5.57 -12.18
N TYR A 344 -13.85 -4.43 -11.49
CA TYR A 344 -12.68 -4.03 -10.71
C TYR A 344 -12.94 -4.25 -9.23
N LEU A 345 -11.89 -4.65 -8.51
CA LEU A 345 -11.87 -4.57 -7.06
C LEU A 345 -11.81 -3.08 -6.67
N VAL A 346 -12.85 -2.59 -5.99
CA VAL A 346 -12.99 -1.18 -5.62
C VAL A 346 -12.95 -0.95 -4.12
N GLY A 347 -12.93 -2.02 -3.31
CA GLY A 347 -12.80 -1.95 -1.86
C GLY A 347 -12.54 -3.33 -1.23
N MET A 348 -12.09 -3.32 0.01
CA MET A 348 -11.99 -4.48 0.90
C MET A 348 -12.70 -4.17 2.21
N SER A 349 -13.36 -5.18 2.79
CA SER A 349 -13.99 -5.02 4.11
C SER A 349 -12.94 -4.98 5.21
N VAL A 350 -13.21 -4.16 6.22
CA VAL A 350 -12.32 -3.94 7.36
C VAL A 350 -12.92 -4.60 8.61
N CYS A 351 -12.07 -5.22 9.43
CA CYS A 351 -12.44 -5.69 10.75
C CYS A 351 -12.11 -4.63 11.80
N TYR A 352 -13.10 -4.34 12.64
CA TYR A 352 -12.97 -3.53 13.85
C TYR A 352 -13.39 -4.38 15.04
N PRO A 353 -12.51 -5.26 15.57
CA PRO A 353 -12.83 -6.01 16.76
C PRO A 353 -13.15 -5.08 17.92
N LYS A 354 -14.04 -5.51 18.81
CA LYS A 354 -14.27 -4.78 20.06
C LYS A 354 -12.92 -4.65 20.80
N PRO A 355 -12.48 -3.45 21.21
CA PRO A 355 -11.22 -3.29 21.91
C PRO A 355 -11.08 -4.25 23.09
N GLY A 356 -9.95 -4.96 23.17
CA GLY A 356 -9.68 -5.98 24.18
C GLY A 356 -10.26 -7.38 23.91
N SER A 357 -11.10 -7.57 22.89
CA SER A 357 -11.71 -8.88 22.60
C SER A 357 -10.76 -9.87 21.92
N ILE A 358 -9.81 -9.38 21.13
CA ILE A 358 -8.85 -10.20 20.39
C ILE A 358 -7.45 -9.80 20.82
N LYS A 359 -6.77 -10.69 21.56
CA LYS A 359 -5.34 -10.57 21.88
C LYS A 359 -4.56 -11.60 21.07
N ILE A 360 -3.50 -11.15 20.44
CA ILE A 360 -2.48 -11.98 19.79
C ILE A 360 -1.29 -12.01 20.75
N LYS A 361 -0.76 -13.20 21.06
CA LYS A 361 0.37 -13.36 21.98
C LYS A 361 1.70 -13.17 21.26
N ASP A 362 2.73 -12.79 22.00
CA ASP A 362 4.10 -12.85 21.52
C ASP A 362 4.44 -14.30 21.16
N GLY A 363 5.02 -14.50 19.97
CA GLY A 363 5.31 -15.82 19.41
C GLY A 363 4.10 -16.59 18.86
N GLU A 364 2.87 -16.06 18.94
CA GLU A 364 1.69 -16.72 18.35
C GLU A 364 1.86 -16.84 16.84
N ILE A 365 1.60 -18.03 16.31
CA ILE A 365 1.67 -18.30 14.88
C ILE A 365 0.31 -17.96 14.26
N LEU A 366 0.27 -16.94 13.43
CA LEU A 366 -0.94 -16.59 12.68
C LEU A 366 -0.95 -17.31 11.34
N THR A 367 -2.10 -17.86 10.94
CA THR A 367 -2.28 -18.39 9.59
C THR A 367 -2.98 -17.35 8.74
N LEU A 368 -2.33 -16.88 7.67
CA LEU A 368 -2.95 -16.02 6.68
C LEU A 368 -3.34 -16.85 5.45
N GLU A 369 -4.62 -16.86 5.10
CA GLU A 369 -5.19 -17.58 3.97
C GLU A 369 -5.78 -16.60 2.95
N SER A 370 -5.19 -16.56 1.75
CA SER A 370 -5.68 -15.80 0.60
C SER A 370 -6.37 -16.75 -0.36
N ILE A 371 -7.62 -16.45 -0.73
CA ILE A 371 -8.40 -17.25 -1.68
C ILE A 371 -8.68 -16.43 -2.93
N TYR A 372 -8.34 -16.97 -4.09
CA TYR A 372 -8.56 -16.36 -5.40
C TYR A 372 -9.37 -17.29 -6.29
N GLU A 373 -10.10 -16.74 -7.25
CA GLU A 373 -10.66 -17.52 -8.35
C GLU A 373 -9.55 -18.33 -9.04
N ASN A 374 -9.84 -19.60 -9.38
CA ASN A 374 -8.91 -20.44 -10.14
C ASN A 374 -8.84 -20.02 -11.62
N LYS A 375 -8.17 -18.89 -11.85
CA LYS A 375 -7.85 -18.35 -13.16
C LYS A 375 -6.38 -17.99 -13.18
N PHE A 376 -5.81 -18.06 -14.38
CA PHE A 376 -4.44 -17.60 -14.57
C PHE A 376 -4.35 -16.10 -14.23
N ARG A 377 -3.47 -15.76 -13.29
CA ARG A 377 -3.22 -14.38 -12.84
C ARG A 377 -1.74 -14.19 -12.55
N THR A 378 -1.25 -13.01 -12.86
CA THR A 378 0.09 -12.57 -12.50
C THR A 378 -0.01 -11.40 -11.54
N GLY A 379 1.01 -11.21 -10.72
CA GLY A 379 1.00 -10.17 -9.69
C GLY A 379 -0.16 -10.33 -8.69
N ALA A 380 -0.57 -11.55 -8.34
CA ALA A 380 -1.59 -11.73 -7.30
C ALA A 380 -0.98 -11.28 -5.95
N MET A 381 -1.67 -10.36 -5.27
CA MET A 381 -1.28 -9.92 -3.93
C MET A 381 -1.88 -10.85 -2.87
N GLY A 382 -1.28 -10.83 -1.69
CA GLY A 382 -1.68 -11.67 -0.58
C GLY A 382 -1.43 -11.01 0.75
N HIS A 383 -1.59 -9.68 0.81
CA HIS A 383 -1.19 -8.91 1.99
C HIS A 383 -2.35 -8.70 2.96
N PHE A 384 -2.03 -8.67 4.24
CA PHE A 384 -2.98 -8.40 5.32
C PHE A 384 -2.40 -7.42 6.32
N TYR A 385 -3.12 -6.33 6.53
CA TYR A 385 -2.69 -5.15 7.26
C TYR A 385 -3.38 -5.22 8.61
N ILE A 386 -2.62 -5.26 9.70
CA ILE A 386 -3.17 -5.27 11.06
C ILE A 386 -2.52 -4.17 11.91
N TYR A 387 -3.33 -3.58 12.78
CA TYR A 387 -2.90 -2.57 13.73
C TYR A 387 -3.11 -3.12 15.13
N LEU A 388 -2.01 -3.17 15.89
CA LEU A 388 -1.97 -3.76 17.21
C LEU A 388 -1.68 -2.70 18.27
N ALA A 389 -2.47 -2.69 19.34
CA ALA A 389 -2.19 -1.92 20.53
C ALA A 389 -1.50 -2.80 21.59
N ASP A 390 -0.51 -2.25 22.30
CA ASP A 390 0.14 -2.96 23.42
C ASP A 390 -0.81 -3.08 24.62
N GLN A 391 -1.68 -2.08 24.79
CA GLN A 391 -2.58 -1.93 25.92
C GLN A 391 -3.96 -1.47 25.45
N ILE A 392 -4.98 -1.74 26.27
CA ILE A 392 -6.32 -1.20 26.09
C ILE A 392 -6.52 -0.15 27.19
N PRO A 393 -7.05 1.05 26.88
CA PRO A 393 -7.38 2.02 27.91
C PRO A 393 -8.31 1.39 28.94
N ASN A 394 -8.00 1.54 30.23
CA ASN A 394 -8.93 1.14 31.27
C ASN A 394 -10.22 1.95 31.11
N LYS A 395 -11.37 1.26 31.09
CA LYS A 395 -12.70 1.88 30.98
C LYS A 395 -13.06 2.82 32.15
N ASP A 396 -12.22 2.89 33.17
CA ASP A 396 -12.52 3.58 34.43
C ASP A 396 -11.90 4.99 34.56
N LEU A 397 -11.33 5.56 33.50
CA LEU A 397 -11.02 6.99 33.48
C LEU A 397 -12.24 7.78 32.99
N ASN A 398 -13.28 7.79 33.82
CA ASN A 398 -14.22 8.91 33.84
C ASN A 398 -13.45 10.13 34.35
N ILE A 399 -13.20 11.09 33.47
CA ILE A 399 -12.95 12.49 33.85
C ILE A 399 -14.07 13.31 33.27
#